data_AF-A0A2V0NTA5-F1
#
_entry.id   AF-A0A2V0NTA5-F1
#
_cell.length_a   1.000
_cell.length_b   1.000
_cell.length_c   1.000
_cell.angle_alpha   90.00
_cell.angle_beta   90.00
_cell.angle_gamma   90.00
#
_symmetry.space_group_name_H-M   'P 1'
#
loop_
_entity.id
_entity.type
_entity.pdbx_description
1 polymer ?
#
loop_
_entity_poly.entity_id
_entity_poly.type
_entity_poly.pdbx_seq_one_letter_code
_entity_poly.pdbx_strand_id
1 'polypeptide(L)'
;MRVQARGAGATRPAAPPRPVGRRTAVRVRAVLEQRPAQAQDDEAAMDRARRAIARLLAPSLAAADAAAAADAAAGAAPGPAPPRPVRGTPLEAGCVYYYAYGANLAFTTLQRRDVRPLARDPAVVADPSVRMVFRHRGGYATLESMTAQGDGSGGSGSSDGPERRPRYPPYHPRVHGVLYKLHAEDMAKLAKREGGYVITDIDVETYDGRRVRAQTFVSGPMALLPGEVVPTEKYMRTLREGAAENYLDPLHQAWLSSVETVSSAGLGAEYFNTPSKFIAWGFLAVTALLVVGFFVQR
;
A
#
# COMPACT_ATOMS: atom_id res chain seq x y z
N MET A 1 -34.60 -31.55 -48.16
CA MET A 1 -34.15 -30.74 -47.00
C MET A 1 -34.72 -31.40 -45.76
N ARG A 2 -33.87 -32.06 -44.95
CA ARG A 2 -34.26 -33.05 -43.93
C ARG A 2 -34.31 -32.38 -42.56
N VAL A 3 -35.47 -32.40 -41.90
CA VAL A 3 -35.69 -31.88 -40.55
C VAL A 3 -35.27 -32.95 -39.54
N GLN A 4 -34.29 -32.66 -38.68
CA GLN A 4 -33.87 -33.51 -37.57
C GLN A 4 -34.43 -32.97 -36.25
N ALA A 5 -35.23 -33.80 -35.59
CA ALA A 5 -35.82 -33.56 -34.28
C ALA A 5 -34.78 -33.69 -33.16
N ARG A 6 -34.77 -32.72 -32.24
CA ARG A 6 -33.97 -32.73 -31.00
C ARG A 6 -34.64 -33.62 -29.96
N GLY A 7 -33.93 -34.67 -29.53
CA GLY A 7 -34.33 -35.52 -28.40
C GLY A 7 -34.16 -34.82 -27.06
N ALA A 8 -35.19 -34.91 -26.23
CA ALA A 8 -35.19 -34.48 -24.84
C ALA A 8 -34.33 -35.43 -23.98
N GLY A 9 -33.29 -34.88 -23.34
CA GLY A 9 -32.46 -35.60 -22.39
C GLY A 9 -33.14 -35.69 -21.02
N ALA A 10 -33.38 -36.92 -20.57
CA ALA A 10 -33.94 -37.22 -19.26
C ALA A 10 -32.99 -36.78 -18.13
N THR A 11 -33.51 -35.98 -17.21
CA THR A 11 -32.84 -35.57 -15.96
C THR A 11 -32.74 -36.74 -15.01
N ARG A 12 -31.50 -37.09 -14.65
CA ARG A 12 -31.17 -38.16 -13.69
C ARG A 12 -31.46 -37.65 -12.27
N PRO A 13 -32.19 -38.40 -11.42
CA PRO A 13 -32.48 -37.97 -10.05
C PRO A 13 -31.20 -37.97 -9.19
N ALA A 14 -31.05 -36.90 -8.41
CA ALA A 14 -29.93 -36.70 -7.49
C ALA A 14 -29.96 -37.73 -6.35
N ALA A 15 -28.82 -38.36 -6.08
CA ALA A 15 -28.67 -39.33 -5.00
C ALA A 15 -28.76 -38.63 -3.62
N PRO A 16 -29.36 -39.29 -2.61
CA PRO A 16 -29.46 -38.74 -1.27
C PRO A 16 -28.10 -38.58 -0.59
N PRO A 17 -27.92 -37.55 0.26
CA PRO A 17 -26.67 -37.30 0.96
C PRO A 17 -26.37 -38.45 1.94
N ARG A 18 -25.13 -38.95 1.89
CA ARG A 18 -24.64 -39.97 2.83
C ARG A 18 -24.57 -39.40 4.26
N PRO A 19 -24.96 -40.19 5.28
CA PRO A 19 -24.86 -39.77 6.67
C PRO A 19 -23.38 -39.58 7.06
N VAL A 20 -23.05 -38.38 7.51
CA VAL A 20 -21.72 -38.01 8.00
C VAL A 20 -21.53 -38.69 9.36
N GLY A 21 -20.57 -39.60 9.44
CA GLY A 21 -20.24 -40.33 10.67
C GLY A 21 -19.90 -39.38 11.81
N ARG A 22 -20.53 -39.61 12.98
CA ARG A 22 -20.20 -38.95 14.25
C ARG A 22 -18.71 -39.13 14.53
N ARG A 23 -17.94 -38.06 14.36
CA ARG A 23 -16.56 -37.99 14.81
C ARG A 23 -16.54 -37.99 16.34
N THR A 24 -15.78 -38.93 16.87
CA THR A 24 -15.40 -39.09 18.27
C THR A 24 -14.98 -37.74 18.86
N ALA A 25 -15.71 -37.28 19.88
CA ALA A 25 -15.32 -36.13 20.68
C ALA A 25 -14.08 -36.54 21.51
N VAL A 26 -12.89 -36.37 20.94
CA VAL A 26 -11.64 -36.44 21.68
C VAL A 26 -11.64 -35.29 22.68
N ARG A 27 -11.37 -35.60 23.95
CA ARG A 27 -11.26 -34.62 25.05
C ARG A 27 -10.24 -33.54 24.72
N VAL A 28 -10.69 -32.40 24.19
CA VAL A 28 -9.88 -31.19 23.88
C VAL A 28 -9.33 -30.53 25.16
N ARG A 29 -9.87 -30.86 26.33
CA ARG A 29 -9.47 -30.24 27.60
C ARG A 29 -8.03 -30.57 28.03
N ALA A 30 -7.50 -31.74 27.66
CA ALA A 30 -6.14 -32.16 28.05
C ALA A 30 -5.02 -31.53 27.20
N VAL A 31 -5.32 -31.04 25.98
CA VAL A 31 -4.31 -30.42 25.09
C VAL A 31 -4.12 -28.93 25.37
N LEU A 32 -5.10 -28.28 26.00
CA LEU A 32 -5.02 -26.86 26.36
C LEU A 32 -4.24 -26.61 27.65
N GLU A 33 -4.15 -27.59 28.55
CA GLU A 33 -3.44 -27.45 29.83
C GLU A 33 -1.92 -27.70 29.73
N GLN A 34 -1.42 -28.27 28.61
CA GLN A 34 0.01 -28.49 28.37
C GLN A 34 0.72 -27.36 27.59
N ARG A 35 0.02 -26.27 27.21
CA ARG A 35 0.55 -25.21 26.32
C ARG A 35 1.33 -24.02 26.93
N PRO A 36 1.34 -23.71 28.23
CA PRO A 36 2.05 -22.51 28.70
C PRO A 36 3.58 -22.66 28.64
N ALA A 37 4.11 -23.87 28.87
CA ALA A 37 5.56 -24.11 28.81
C ALA A 37 6.11 -24.02 27.37
N GLN A 38 5.37 -24.55 26.39
CA GLN A 38 5.78 -24.53 24.99
C GLN A 38 5.75 -23.11 24.38
N ALA A 39 4.82 -22.26 24.82
CA ALA A 39 4.77 -20.86 24.40
C ALA A 39 5.98 -20.04 24.89
N GLN A 40 6.47 -20.30 26.11
CA GLN A 40 7.67 -19.64 26.64
C GLN A 40 8.95 -20.09 25.91
N ASP A 41 9.03 -21.38 25.57
CA ASP A 41 10.17 -21.91 24.79
C ASP A 41 10.20 -21.35 23.36
N ASP A 42 9.02 -21.18 22.73
CA ASP A 42 8.88 -20.57 21.42
C ASP A 42 9.25 -19.08 21.43
N GLU A 43 8.84 -18.33 22.46
CA GLU A 43 9.21 -16.92 22.64
C GLU A 43 10.73 -16.75 22.85
N ALA A 44 11.33 -17.59 23.70
CA ALA A 44 12.77 -17.61 23.89
C ALA A 44 13.54 -18.00 22.61
N ALA A 45 12.99 -18.91 21.79
CA ALA A 45 13.56 -19.29 20.51
C ALA A 45 13.48 -18.14 19.48
N MET A 46 12.34 -17.45 19.39
CA MET A 46 12.19 -16.27 18.53
C MET A 46 13.13 -15.14 18.94
N ASP A 47 13.31 -14.88 20.23
CA ASP A 47 14.25 -13.86 20.72
C ASP A 47 15.72 -14.22 20.45
N ARG A 48 16.08 -15.52 20.52
CA ARG A 48 17.40 -15.99 20.05
C ARG A 48 17.59 -15.74 18.55
N ALA A 49 16.58 -16.04 17.73
CA ALA A 49 16.63 -15.79 16.29
C ALA A 49 16.73 -14.29 15.96
N ARG A 50 15.94 -13.43 16.62
CA ARG A 50 16.02 -11.97 16.49
C ARG A 50 17.41 -11.43 16.82
N ARG A 51 18.01 -11.89 17.93
CA ARG A 51 19.38 -11.50 18.32
C ARG A 51 20.44 -12.00 17.32
N ALA A 52 20.28 -13.20 16.77
CA ALA A 52 21.19 -13.73 15.77
C ALA A 52 21.12 -12.94 14.45
N ILE A 53 19.90 -12.64 13.97
CA ILE A 53 19.69 -11.80 12.79
C ILE A 53 20.24 -10.39 13.03
N ALA A 54 19.98 -9.79 14.19
CA ALA A 54 20.52 -8.47 14.53
C ALA A 54 22.05 -8.47 14.54
N ARG A 55 22.72 -9.52 15.02
CA ARG A 55 24.18 -9.64 14.97
C ARG A 55 24.74 -9.80 13.56
N LEU A 56 24.03 -10.53 12.70
CA LEU A 56 24.42 -10.69 11.29
C LEU A 56 24.23 -9.40 10.49
N LEU A 57 23.18 -8.64 10.81
CA LEU A 57 22.87 -7.38 10.14
C LEU A 57 23.59 -6.17 10.75
N ALA A 58 24.01 -6.23 12.02
CA ALA A 58 24.64 -5.11 12.73
C ALA A 58 25.85 -4.51 12.00
N PRO A 59 26.78 -5.29 11.40
CA PRO A 59 27.89 -4.73 10.64
C PRO A 59 27.42 -4.00 9.37
N SER A 60 26.38 -4.52 8.70
CA SER A 60 25.82 -3.92 7.48
C SER A 60 25.01 -2.66 7.77
N LEU A 61 24.24 -2.66 8.86
CA LEU A 61 23.48 -1.51 9.33
C LEU A 61 24.41 -0.44 9.90
N ALA A 62 25.42 -0.82 10.69
CA ALA A 62 26.43 0.12 11.18
C ALA A 62 27.26 0.72 10.04
N ALA A 63 27.53 -0.02 8.95
CA ALA A 63 28.18 0.54 7.77
C ALA A 63 27.26 1.52 7.01
N ALA A 64 25.96 1.23 6.91
CA ALA A 64 24.98 2.12 6.31
C ALA A 64 24.76 3.39 7.16
N ASP A 65 24.64 3.24 8.48
CA ASP A 65 24.51 4.33 9.44
C ASP A 65 25.80 5.15 9.52
N ALA A 66 26.98 4.52 9.45
CA ALA A 66 28.26 5.23 9.39
C ALA A 66 28.45 5.95 8.05
N ALA A 67 27.98 5.40 6.94
CA ALA A 67 27.96 6.10 5.65
C ALA A 67 27.00 7.30 5.68
N ALA A 68 25.80 7.12 6.23
CA ALA A 68 24.82 8.20 6.41
C ALA A 68 25.28 9.26 7.42
N ALA A 69 25.95 8.86 8.50
CA ALA A 69 26.52 9.76 9.51
C ALA A 69 27.79 10.45 9.00
N ALA A 70 28.60 9.81 8.15
CA ALA A 70 29.72 10.45 7.48
C ALA A 70 29.24 11.50 6.46
N ASP A 71 28.17 11.20 5.71
CA ASP A 71 27.50 12.18 4.84
C ASP A 71 26.91 13.36 5.65
N ALA A 72 26.38 13.09 6.86
CA ALA A 72 25.87 14.13 7.74
C ALA A 72 26.98 14.96 8.43
N ALA A 73 28.08 14.32 8.84
CA ALA A 73 29.21 14.97 9.54
C ALA A 73 30.11 15.78 8.60
N ALA A 74 30.17 15.42 7.31
CA ALA A 74 30.83 16.22 6.28
C ALA A 74 30.07 17.54 5.93
N GLY A 75 28.89 17.76 6.52
CA GLY A 75 28.00 18.89 6.23
C GLY A 75 28.18 20.17 7.06
N ALA A 76 29.19 20.30 7.92
CA ALA A 76 29.42 21.49 8.74
C ALA A 76 30.19 22.63 8.01
N ALA A 77 30.01 22.73 6.69
CA ALA A 77 30.53 23.80 5.83
C ALA A 77 29.32 24.63 5.30
N PRO A 78 29.52 25.83 4.71
CA PRO A 78 28.43 26.80 4.46
C PRO A 78 27.25 26.15 3.74
N GLY A 79 26.03 26.47 4.20
CA GLY A 79 24.79 25.72 4.01
C GLY A 79 24.68 24.97 2.68
N PRO A 80 24.20 23.71 2.71
CA PRO A 80 24.33 22.77 1.60
C PRO A 80 23.86 23.44 0.31
N ALA A 81 24.81 23.67 -0.60
CA ALA A 81 24.48 24.01 -1.96
C ALA A 81 23.44 22.97 -2.42
N PRO A 82 22.30 23.40 -3.01
CA PRO A 82 21.24 22.48 -3.39
C PRO A 82 21.87 21.33 -4.18
N PRO A 83 21.51 20.06 -3.87
CA PRO A 83 22.15 18.90 -4.48
C PRO A 83 22.18 19.11 -5.99
N ARG A 84 23.39 19.12 -6.56
CA ARG A 84 23.56 19.33 -8.00
C ARG A 84 22.68 18.30 -8.70
N PRO A 85 21.77 18.71 -9.61
CA PRO A 85 20.93 17.78 -10.34
C PRO A 85 21.86 16.83 -11.08
N VAL A 86 21.91 15.57 -10.63
CA VAL A 86 22.58 14.51 -11.37
C VAL A 86 21.83 14.46 -12.69
N ARG A 87 22.53 14.78 -13.79
CA ARG A 87 21.96 14.72 -15.14
C ARG A 87 21.57 13.27 -15.41
N GLY A 88 20.32 12.92 -15.13
CA GLY A 88 19.74 11.67 -15.57
C GLY A 88 19.86 11.57 -17.09
N THR A 89 19.92 10.34 -17.59
CA THR A 89 19.85 10.07 -19.02
C THR A 89 18.66 10.84 -19.61
N PRO A 90 18.83 11.59 -20.72
CA PRO A 90 17.74 12.31 -21.34
C PRO A 90 16.57 11.36 -21.60
N LEU A 91 15.39 11.73 -21.10
CA LEU A 91 14.19 10.96 -21.32
C LEU A 91 13.86 11.00 -22.82
N GLU A 92 13.69 9.84 -23.43
CA GLU A 92 13.25 9.74 -24.82
C GLU A 92 11.92 10.48 -25.02
N ALA A 93 11.77 11.14 -26.16
CA ALA A 93 10.55 11.88 -26.49
C ALA A 93 9.32 10.95 -26.39
N GLY A 94 8.28 11.41 -25.68
CA GLY A 94 7.05 10.64 -25.47
C GLY A 94 7.11 9.58 -24.36
N CYS A 95 8.22 9.47 -23.63
CA CYS A 95 8.31 8.63 -22.43
C CYS A 95 8.11 9.45 -21.14
N VAL A 96 7.76 8.77 -20.05
CA VAL A 96 7.68 9.31 -18.69
C VAL A 96 8.27 8.30 -17.69
N TYR A 97 8.82 8.80 -16.59
CA TYR A 97 9.17 7.97 -15.44
C TYR A 97 8.02 7.95 -14.45
N TYR A 98 7.59 6.75 -14.06
CA TYR A 98 6.51 6.52 -13.11
C TYR A 98 7.04 5.72 -11.91
N TYR A 99 6.91 6.25 -10.70
CA TYR A 99 7.27 5.56 -9.47
C TYR A 99 6.04 4.90 -8.83
N ALA A 100 6.07 3.58 -8.71
CA ALA A 100 5.03 2.77 -8.08
C ALA A 100 5.46 2.31 -6.68
N TYR A 101 4.56 2.47 -5.70
CA TYR A 101 4.76 2.01 -4.31
C TYR A 101 3.57 1.18 -3.77
N GLY A 102 2.49 1.05 -4.56
CA GLY A 102 1.24 0.35 -4.19
C GLY A 102 0.96 -0.89 -5.05
N ALA A 103 -0.30 -1.12 -5.43
CA ALA A 103 -0.68 -2.31 -6.22
C ALA A 103 -0.01 -2.39 -7.60
N ASN A 104 0.46 -1.26 -8.15
CA ASN A 104 1.18 -1.20 -9.41
C ASN A 104 2.63 -1.71 -9.31
N LEU A 105 3.09 -2.12 -8.12
CA LEU A 105 4.32 -2.92 -7.99
C LEU A 105 4.19 -4.26 -8.73
N ALA A 106 3.01 -4.89 -8.69
CA ALA A 106 2.78 -6.17 -9.32
C ALA A 106 2.58 -6.01 -10.83
N PHE A 107 3.32 -6.79 -11.63
CA PHE A 107 3.23 -6.71 -13.09
C PHE A 107 1.84 -7.09 -13.60
N THR A 108 1.20 -8.05 -12.94
CA THR A 108 -0.17 -8.48 -13.26
C THR A 108 -1.19 -7.34 -13.14
N THR A 109 -0.96 -6.37 -12.25
CA THR A 109 -1.81 -5.17 -12.12
C THR A 109 -1.66 -4.26 -13.33
N LEU A 110 -0.43 -3.99 -13.77
CA LEU A 110 -0.15 -3.17 -14.95
C LEU A 110 -0.68 -3.83 -16.23
N GLN A 111 -0.51 -5.15 -16.37
CA GLN A 111 -1.00 -5.90 -17.52
C GLN A 111 -2.53 -5.85 -17.65
N ARG A 112 -3.28 -6.00 -16.54
CA ARG A 112 -4.75 -5.83 -16.52
C ARG A 112 -5.21 -4.42 -16.90
N ARG A 113 -4.30 -3.46 -16.87
CA ARG A 113 -4.54 -2.07 -17.24
C ARG A 113 -4.08 -1.73 -18.65
N ASP A 114 -3.57 -2.72 -19.38
CA ASP A 114 -2.99 -2.56 -20.71
C ASP A 114 -1.86 -1.52 -20.72
N VAL A 115 -0.97 -1.62 -19.73
CA VAL A 115 0.22 -0.77 -19.56
C VAL A 115 1.45 -1.65 -19.72
N ARG A 116 2.38 -1.23 -20.59
CA ARG A 116 3.59 -2.00 -20.93
C ARG A 116 4.83 -1.22 -20.56
N PRO A 117 5.48 -1.53 -19.42
CA PRO A 117 6.74 -0.90 -19.05
C PRO A 117 7.85 -1.17 -20.07
N LEU A 118 8.59 -0.13 -20.43
CA LEU A 118 9.77 -0.20 -21.29
C LEU A 118 11.02 -0.61 -20.50
N ALA A 119 11.10 -0.16 -19.25
CA ALA A 119 12.14 -0.51 -18.30
C ALA A 119 11.56 -0.46 -16.87
N ARG A 120 12.23 -1.14 -15.95
CA ARG A 120 11.90 -1.12 -14.52
C ARG A 120 13.15 -1.26 -13.68
N ASP A 121 13.24 -0.47 -12.61
CA ASP A 121 14.34 -0.50 -11.66
C ASP A 121 13.80 -0.38 -10.23
N PRO A 122 14.29 -1.15 -9.25
CA PRO A 122 13.94 -0.94 -7.85
C PRO A 122 14.49 0.43 -7.39
N ALA A 123 13.68 1.17 -6.65
CA ALA A 123 14.01 2.54 -6.24
C ALA A 123 13.44 2.89 -4.86
N VAL A 124 14.04 3.88 -4.23
CA VAL A 124 13.55 4.51 -2.99
C VAL A 124 13.19 5.97 -3.23
N VAL A 125 12.22 6.48 -2.48
CA VAL A 125 11.99 7.93 -2.40
C VAL A 125 13.23 8.60 -1.79
N ALA A 126 13.74 9.65 -2.45
CA ALA A 126 14.95 10.34 -2.03
C ALA A 126 14.74 11.19 -0.76
N ASP A 127 13.53 11.75 -0.58
CA ASP A 127 13.15 12.52 0.61
C ASP A 127 12.82 11.59 1.79
N PRO A 128 13.62 11.59 2.88
CA PRO A 128 13.39 10.73 4.04
C PRO A 128 12.18 11.16 4.88
N SER A 129 11.62 12.35 4.65
CA SER A 129 10.40 12.82 5.32
C SER A 129 9.13 12.22 4.73
N VAL A 130 9.23 11.60 3.55
CA VAL A 130 8.10 10.95 2.89
C VAL A 130 7.94 9.53 3.41
N ARG A 131 6.73 9.20 3.84
CA ARG A 131 6.35 7.88 4.36
C ARG A 131 5.18 7.31 3.58
N MET A 132 5.10 5.98 3.54
CA MET A 132 3.93 5.27 3.03
C MET A 132 2.96 4.97 4.17
N VAL A 133 1.68 5.28 3.96
CA VAL A 133 0.60 5.03 4.94
C VAL A 133 -0.63 4.45 4.26
N PHE A 134 -1.47 3.72 5.01
CA PHE A 134 -2.71 3.12 4.48
C PHE A 134 -3.93 4.01 4.80
N ARG A 135 -3.98 5.19 4.16
CA ARG A 135 -5.02 6.21 4.38
C ARG A 135 -5.87 6.52 3.14
N HIS A 136 -5.64 5.85 2.01
CA HIS A 136 -6.52 6.04 0.87
C HIS A 136 -7.83 5.25 1.07
N ARG A 137 -8.93 5.73 0.49
CA ARG A 137 -10.23 5.03 0.45
C ARG A 137 -10.09 3.54 0.15
N GLY A 138 -10.67 2.68 0.97
CA GLY A 138 -10.55 1.23 0.84
C GLY A 138 -9.29 0.63 1.50
N GLY A 139 -8.51 1.45 2.23
CA GLY A 139 -7.28 1.01 2.89
C GLY A 139 -6.11 0.82 1.93
N TYR A 140 -6.09 1.57 0.82
CA TYR A 140 -4.97 1.56 -0.11
C TYR A 140 -3.84 2.47 0.37
N ALA A 141 -2.64 2.22 -0.15
CA ALA A 141 -1.46 2.99 0.22
C ALA A 141 -1.50 4.40 -0.40
N THR A 142 -0.91 5.34 0.31
CA THR A 142 -0.59 6.69 -0.16
C THR A 142 0.75 7.15 0.41
N LEU A 143 1.36 8.15 -0.21
CA LEU A 143 2.51 8.85 0.37
C LEU A 143 2.04 10.07 1.17
N GLU A 144 2.71 10.34 2.28
CA GLU A 144 2.55 11.56 3.08
C GLU A 144 3.94 12.12 3.42
N SER A 145 4.09 13.44 3.40
CA SER A 145 5.27 14.11 3.95
C SER A 145 5.07 14.41 5.43
N MET A 146 6.08 14.12 6.26
CA MET A 146 6.06 14.40 7.69
C MET A 146 6.03 15.90 8.00
N THR A 147 6.58 16.76 7.13
CA THR A 147 6.67 18.21 7.36
C THR A 147 5.34 18.92 7.08
N ALA A 148 4.53 18.40 6.16
CA ALA A 148 3.25 19.01 5.78
C ALA A 148 2.16 18.96 6.87
N GLN A 149 2.43 18.31 8.00
CA GLN A 149 1.45 18.13 9.08
C GLN A 149 1.43 19.28 10.10
N GLY A 150 2.32 20.29 9.95
CA GLY A 150 2.48 21.42 10.87
C GLY A 150 1.59 22.64 10.62
N ASP A 151 1.11 22.89 9.39
CA ASP A 151 0.85 24.29 9.00
C ASP A 151 -0.62 24.63 8.64
N GLY A 152 -1.59 23.71 8.81
CA GLY A 152 -2.92 23.86 8.16
C GLY A 152 -4.16 23.48 8.96
N SER A 153 -4.69 24.45 9.72
CA SER A 153 -6.13 24.68 10.01
C SER A 153 -6.95 23.66 10.83
N GLY A 154 -7.13 23.97 12.11
CA GLY A 154 -8.49 24.24 12.65
C GLY A 154 -9.30 23.10 13.27
N GLY A 155 -8.76 21.90 13.43
CA GLY A 155 -9.42 20.83 14.20
C GLY A 155 -9.07 20.92 15.68
N SER A 156 -9.91 21.60 16.48
CA SER A 156 -9.86 21.68 17.95
C SER A 156 -10.17 20.33 18.64
N GLY A 157 -9.51 19.25 18.23
CA GLY A 157 -9.53 17.95 18.88
C GLY A 157 -8.17 17.67 19.52
N SER A 158 -8.00 18.11 20.76
CA SER A 158 -6.95 17.72 21.73
C SER A 158 -5.55 17.49 21.15
N SER A 159 -4.85 18.61 20.97
CA SER A 159 -3.44 18.77 20.62
C SER A 159 -2.47 18.45 21.78
N ASP A 160 -2.56 17.24 22.33
CA ASP A 160 -1.59 16.72 23.31
C ASP A 160 -1.09 15.31 22.93
N GLY A 161 -1.27 14.94 21.66
CA GLY A 161 -0.81 13.66 21.14
C GLY A 161 0.67 13.73 20.75
N PRO A 162 1.55 12.86 21.29
CA PRO A 162 2.92 12.73 20.80
C PRO A 162 2.88 12.47 19.29
N GLU A 163 3.90 12.95 18.55
CA GLU A 163 4.11 12.73 17.11
C GLU A 163 3.36 11.49 16.62
N ARG A 164 2.37 11.66 15.73
CA ARG A 164 1.54 10.54 15.24
C ARG A 164 2.43 9.52 14.55
N ARG A 165 2.94 8.57 15.33
CA ARG A 165 3.73 7.45 14.87
C ARG A 165 2.88 6.69 13.87
N PRO A 166 3.41 6.36 12.68
CA PRO A 166 2.67 5.58 11.70
C PRO A 166 2.19 4.28 12.36
N ARG A 167 0.98 3.84 11.99
CA ARG A 167 0.40 2.61 12.55
C ARG A 167 1.32 1.42 12.30
N TYR A 168 1.98 1.41 11.14
CA TYR A 168 2.93 0.38 10.72
C TYR A 168 4.31 1.02 10.51
N PRO A 169 5.13 1.18 11.56
CA PRO A 169 6.46 1.76 11.40
C PRO A 169 7.34 0.84 10.53
N PRO A 170 7.94 1.36 9.44
CA PRO A 170 8.80 0.56 8.58
C PRO A 170 10.13 0.26 9.27
N TYR A 171 10.75 -0.88 8.92
CA TYR A 171 12.10 -1.22 9.39
C TYR A 171 13.18 -0.32 8.77
N HIS A 172 12.90 0.21 7.58
CA HIS A 172 13.76 1.16 6.88
C HIS A 172 13.00 2.47 6.65
N PRO A 173 13.59 3.65 6.90
CA PRO A 173 12.86 4.91 6.90
C PRO A 173 12.38 5.34 5.51
N ARG A 174 13.06 4.90 4.44
CA ARG A 174 12.69 5.28 3.06
C ARG A 174 11.60 4.39 2.51
N VAL A 175 10.72 4.98 1.71
CA VAL A 175 9.70 4.24 0.95
C VAL A 175 10.37 3.55 -0.24
N HIS A 176 10.25 2.23 -0.32
CA HIS A 176 10.72 1.44 -1.47
C HIS A 176 9.60 1.24 -2.48
N GLY A 177 9.98 1.12 -3.74
CA GLY A 177 9.06 0.95 -4.85
C GLY A 177 9.80 0.64 -6.14
N VAL A 178 9.11 0.80 -7.26
CA VAL A 178 9.65 0.50 -8.59
C VAL A 178 9.52 1.72 -9.48
N LEU A 179 10.64 2.10 -10.09
CA LEU A 179 10.69 3.12 -11.12
C LEU A 179 10.45 2.47 -12.48
N TYR A 180 9.33 2.77 -13.11
CA TYR A 180 9.01 2.34 -14.46
C TYR A 180 9.30 3.44 -15.48
N LYS A 181 9.86 3.06 -16.63
CA LYS A 181 9.83 3.91 -17.84
C LYS A 181 8.61 3.50 -18.68
N LEU A 182 7.68 4.42 -18.90
CA LEU A 182 6.43 4.18 -19.63
C LEU A 182 6.33 5.10 -20.85
N HIS A 183 5.51 4.72 -21.83
CA HIS A 183 4.98 5.68 -22.80
C HIS A 183 3.99 6.63 -22.10
N ALA A 184 3.93 7.89 -22.55
CA ALA A 184 3.00 8.89 -22.02
C ALA A 184 1.53 8.45 -22.15
N GLU A 185 1.19 7.73 -23.23
CA GLU A 185 -0.15 7.16 -23.45
C GLU A 185 -0.55 6.15 -22.36
N ASP A 186 0.38 5.27 -21.98
CA ASP A 186 0.16 4.28 -20.93
C ASP A 186 0.03 4.95 -19.55
N MET A 187 0.77 6.03 -19.30
CA MET A 187 0.59 6.83 -18.10
C MET A 187 -0.80 7.49 -18.06
N ALA A 188 -1.32 7.97 -19.19
CA ALA A 188 -2.68 8.48 -19.27
C ALA A 188 -3.75 7.39 -18.99
N LYS A 189 -3.52 6.15 -19.44
CA LYS A 189 -4.38 5.00 -19.09
C LYS A 189 -4.38 4.73 -17.58
N LEU A 190 -3.21 4.79 -16.93
CA LEU A 190 -3.12 4.66 -15.47
C LEU A 190 -3.88 5.78 -14.76
N ALA A 191 -3.64 7.04 -15.16
CA ALA A 191 -4.29 8.21 -14.55
C ALA A 191 -5.82 8.11 -14.56
N LYS A 192 -6.41 7.59 -15.66
CA LYS A 192 -7.85 7.38 -15.77
C LYS A 192 -8.41 6.35 -14.78
N ARG A 193 -7.59 5.40 -14.32
CA ARG A 193 -8.00 4.30 -13.41
C ARG A 193 -7.71 4.57 -11.94
N GLU A 194 -6.78 5.49 -11.63
CA GLU A 194 -6.41 5.86 -10.26
C GLU A 194 -7.33 6.94 -9.68
N GLY A 195 -8.64 6.67 -9.70
CA GLY A 195 -9.65 7.58 -9.19
C GLY A 195 -9.40 7.95 -7.73
N GLY A 196 -9.37 9.27 -7.44
CA GLY A 196 -9.08 9.78 -6.10
C GLY A 196 -7.60 9.99 -5.80
N TYR A 197 -6.70 9.66 -6.72
CA TYR A 197 -5.29 10.08 -6.66
C TYR A 197 -5.03 11.31 -7.54
N VAL A 198 -3.99 12.06 -7.19
CA VAL A 198 -3.39 13.14 -7.97
C VAL A 198 -1.97 12.72 -8.39
N ILE A 199 -1.54 13.13 -9.58
CA ILE A 199 -0.17 12.89 -10.03
C ILE A 199 0.72 13.97 -9.40
N THR A 200 1.79 13.53 -8.74
CA THR A 200 2.80 14.40 -8.13
C THR A 200 4.18 13.97 -8.61
N ASP A 201 5.04 14.93 -8.93
CA ASP A 201 6.43 14.64 -9.22
C ASP A 201 7.23 14.46 -7.93
N ILE A 202 8.00 13.39 -7.84
CA ILE A 202 8.82 13.03 -6.70
C ILE A 202 10.24 12.65 -7.16
N ASP A 203 11.24 12.98 -6.34
CA ASP A 203 12.60 12.54 -6.56
C ASP A 203 12.81 11.16 -5.96
N VAL A 204 13.31 10.24 -6.78
CA VAL A 204 13.63 8.86 -6.38
C VAL A 204 15.08 8.55 -6.69
N GLU A 205 15.62 7.57 -5.99
CA GLU A 205 16.96 7.04 -6.18
C GLU A 205 16.84 5.53 -6.45
N THR A 206 17.25 5.07 -7.63
CA THR A 206 17.32 3.64 -7.94
C THR A 206 18.42 2.98 -7.14
N TYR A 207 18.37 1.66 -6.98
CA TYR A 207 19.32 0.93 -6.13
C TYR A 207 20.76 0.96 -6.65
N ASP A 208 20.96 1.29 -7.92
CA ASP A 208 22.26 1.57 -8.54
C ASP A 208 22.78 3.00 -8.25
N GLY A 209 22.04 3.80 -7.47
CA GLY A 209 22.41 5.16 -7.07
C GLY A 209 21.96 6.27 -8.02
N ARG A 210 21.25 5.96 -9.12
CA ARG A 210 20.78 6.99 -10.06
C ARG A 210 19.56 7.73 -9.49
N ARG A 211 19.61 9.06 -9.51
CA ARG A 211 18.49 9.93 -9.14
C ARG A 211 17.62 10.30 -10.34
N VAL A 212 16.31 10.20 -10.18
CA VAL A 212 15.33 10.45 -11.24
C VAL A 212 14.12 11.20 -10.68
N ARG A 213 13.68 12.25 -11.38
CA ARG A 213 12.38 12.88 -11.16
C ARG A 213 11.31 12.03 -11.83
N ALA A 214 10.37 11.50 -11.05
CA ALA A 214 9.33 10.60 -11.53
C ALA A 214 7.94 11.06 -11.10
N GLN A 215 6.93 10.75 -11.91
CA GLN A 215 5.54 10.93 -11.55
C GLN A 215 5.10 9.80 -10.62
N THR A 216 4.30 10.11 -9.62
CA THR A 216 3.66 9.11 -8.75
C THR A 216 2.23 9.51 -8.43
N PHE A 217 1.42 8.56 -7.99
CA PHE A 217 0.04 8.82 -7.57
C PHE A 217 0.02 9.06 -6.07
N VAL A 218 -0.49 10.19 -5.60
CA VAL A 218 -0.70 10.49 -4.16
C VAL A 218 -2.19 10.72 -3.93
N SER A 219 -2.74 10.30 -2.80
CA SER A 219 -4.17 10.48 -2.54
C SER A 219 -4.56 11.95 -2.57
N GLY A 220 -5.58 12.29 -3.34
CA GLY A 220 -6.21 13.59 -3.26
C GLY A 220 -6.92 13.78 -1.92
N PRO A 221 -7.09 15.02 -1.44
CA PRO A 221 -7.69 15.31 -0.13
C PRO A 221 -9.11 14.75 0.01
N MET A 222 -9.84 14.62 -1.10
CA MET A 222 -11.21 14.10 -1.12
C MET A 222 -11.33 12.57 -1.02
N ALA A 223 -10.22 11.85 -1.19
CA ALA A 223 -10.14 10.39 -1.10
C ALA A 223 -9.36 9.91 0.12
N LEU A 224 -8.75 10.83 0.87
CA LEU A 224 -8.00 10.52 2.08
C LEU A 224 -8.96 10.22 3.25
N LEU A 225 -8.62 9.20 4.02
CA LEU A 225 -9.30 8.81 5.25
C LEU A 225 -8.78 9.65 6.43
N PRO A 226 -9.63 9.91 7.45
CA PRO A 226 -9.25 10.64 8.66
C PRO A 226 -8.07 10.01 9.43
N GLY A 227 -7.85 8.71 9.28
CA GLY A 227 -6.75 7.97 9.90
C GLY A 227 -6.36 6.73 9.11
N GLU A 228 -5.25 6.10 9.51
CA GLU A 228 -4.80 4.83 8.94
C GLU A 228 -5.76 3.68 9.28
N VAL A 229 -6.08 2.88 8.27
CA VAL A 229 -6.88 1.66 8.41
C VAL A 229 -6.04 0.44 8.08
N VAL A 230 -6.48 -0.73 8.54
CA VAL A 230 -5.80 -2.00 8.25
C VAL A 230 -6.02 -2.35 6.77
N PRO A 231 -4.98 -2.52 5.94
CA PRO A 231 -5.19 -2.84 4.54
C PRO A 231 -5.84 -4.22 4.35
N THR A 232 -6.52 -4.42 3.22
CA THR A 232 -7.12 -5.72 2.91
C THR A 232 -6.07 -6.77 2.57
N GLU A 233 -6.31 -8.03 2.92
CA GLU A 233 -5.42 -9.15 2.60
C GLU A 233 -5.18 -9.30 1.09
N LYS A 234 -6.24 -9.09 0.28
CA LYS A 234 -6.12 -9.10 -1.19
C LYS A 234 -5.16 -8.03 -1.69
N TYR A 235 -5.23 -6.83 -1.13
CA TYR A 235 -4.35 -5.72 -1.50
C TYR A 235 -2.91 -6.00 -1.06
N MET A 236 -2.69 -6.39 0.20
CA MET A 236 -1.35 -6.67 0.72
C MET A 236 -0.67 -7.83 0.00
N ARG A 237 -1.42 -8.86 -0.39
CA ARG A 237 -0.91 -9.94 -1.25
C ARG A 237 -0.33 -9.39 -2.56
N THR A 238 -1.06 -8.50 -3.22
CA THR A 238 -0.60 -7.86 -4.47
C THR A 238 0.67 -7.05 -4.24
N LEU A 239 0.77 -6.32 -3.13
CA LEU A 239 1.97 -5.55 -2.76
C LEU A 239 3.17 -6.46 -2.51
N ARG A 240 2.97 -7.55 -1.75
CA ARG A 240 4.03 -8.52 -1.42
C ARG A 240 4.54 -9.24 -2.69
N GLU A 241 3.62 -9.70 -3.54
CA GLU A 241 3.95 -10.32 -4.84
C GLU A 241 4.74 -9.33 -5.71
N GLY A 242 4.27 -8.08 -5.85
CA GLY A 242 4.97 -7.06 -6.62
C GLY A 242 6.35 -6.69 -6.03
N ALA A 243 6.48 -6.62 -4.71
CA ALA A 243 7.76 -6.35 -4.07
C ALA A 243 8.78 -7.48 -4.34
N ALA A 244 8.34 -8.74 -4.28
CA ALA A 244 9.18 -9.89 -4.60
C ALA A 244 9.53 -9.96 -6.10
N GLU A 245 8.56 -9.73 -6.99
CA GLU A 245 8.74 -9.74 -8.46
C GLU A 245 9.77 -8.72 -8.96
N ASN A 246 9.97 -7.62 -8.23
CA ASN A 246 10.91 -6.56 -8.59
C ASN A 246 12.13 -6.50 -7.65
N TYR A 247 12.36 -7.56 -6.86
CA TYR A 247 13.54 -7.68 -5.99
C TYR A 247 13.75 -6.45 -5.08
N LEU A 248 12.67 -5.95 -4.48
CA LEU A 248 12.77 -4.86 -3.50
C LEU A 248 13.60 -5.30 -2.28
N ASP A 249 13.97 -4.35 -1.44
CA ASP A 249 14.87 -4.60 -0.32
C ASP A 249 14.29 -5.66 0.63
N PRO A 250 15.07 -6.66 1.09
CA PRO A 250 14.56 -7.71 1.98
C PRO A 250 13.95 -7.21 3.29
N LEU A 251 14.45 -6.10 3.87
CA LEU A 251 13.86 -5.50 5.07
C LEU A 251 12.51 -4.85 4.74
N HIS A 252 12.38 -4.24 3.55
CA HIS A 252 11.09 -3.73 3.08
C HIS A 252 10.08 -4.86 2.85
N GLN A 253 10.50 -5.98 2.25
CA GLN A 253 9.66 -7.16 2.06
C GLN A 253 9.23 -7.78 3.41
N ALA A 254 10.15 -7.85 4.38
CA ALA A 254 9.86 -8.31 5.73
C ALA A 254 8.85 -7.40 6.43
N TRP A 255 8.97 -6.09 6.25
CA TRP A 255 7.99 -5.13 6.75
C TRP A 255 6.61 -5.31 6.11
N LEU A 256 6.51 -5.41 4.77
CA LEU A 256 5.22 -5.68 4.10
C LEU A 256 4.56 -6.98 4.60
N SER A 257 5.37 -7.97 4.99
CA SER A 257 4.90 -9.24 5.56
C SER A 257 4.41 -9.12 7.00
N SER A 258 4.87 -8.12 7.77
CA SER A 258 4.44 -7.89 9.15
C SER A 258 3.21 -7.00 9.28
N VAL A 259 2.79 -6.32 8.21
CA VAL A 259 1.55 -5.51 8.19
C VAL A 259 0.32 -6.42 8.38
N GLU A 260 -0.47 -6.11 9.41
CA GLU A 260 -1.76 -6.74 9.71
C GLU A 260 -2.75 -6.57 8.55
N THR A 261 -3.61 -7.55 8.31
CA THR A 261 -4.59 -7.51 7.22
C THR A 261 -5.99 -7.87 7.68
N VAL A 262 -6.99 -7.33 6.98
CA VAL A 262 -8.40 -7.70 7.13
C VAL A 262 -8.95 -8.39 5.88
N SER A 263 -10.00 -9.18 6.05
CA SER A 263 -10.75 -9.71 4.91
C SER A 263 -11.40 -8.57 4.12
N SER A 264 -11.44 -8.69 2.79
CA SER A 264 -12.16 -7.74 1.93
C SER A 264 -13.68 -7.84 2.05
N ALA A 265 -14.19 -8.94 2.63
CA ALA A 265 -15.63 -9.12 2.81
C ALA A 265 -16.10 -8.35 4.05
N GLY A 266 -17.01 -7.39 3.85
CA GLY A 266 -17.62 -6.64 4.96
C GLY A 266 -16.74 -5.54 5.53
N LEU A 267 -16.01 -4.81 4.69
CA LEU A 267 -15.27 -3.62 5.15
C LEU A 267 -16.22 -2.62 5.81
N GLY A 268 -15.84 -2.15 7.00
CA GLY A 268 -16.61 -1.17 7.77
C GLY A 268 -16.69 0.21 7.10
N ALA A 269 -17.54 1.07 7.65
CA ALA A 269 -17.75 2.42 7.11
C ALA A 269 -16.48 3.27 7.14
N GLU A 270 -15.57 3.01 8.08
CA GLU A 270 -14.28 3.68 8.24
C GLU A 270 -13.37 3.58 7.01
N TYR A 271 -13.52 2.55 6.17
CA TYR A 271 -12.78 2.42 4.90
C TYR A 271 -13.29 3.36 3.80
N PHE A 272 -14.46 3.97 4.01
CA PHE A 272 -15.14 4.78 3.00
C PHE A 272 -15.52 6.17 3.50
N ASN A 273 -15.24 6.50 4.75
CA ASN A 273 -15.52 7.81 5.36
C ASN A 273 -14.52 8.86 4.88
N THR A 274 -14.72 9.29 3.64
CA THR A 274 -13.93 10.31 2.95
C THR A 274 -14.76 11.59 2.79
N PRO A 275 -14.13 12.78 2.66
CA PRO A 275 -14.85 14.03 2.41
C PRO A 275 -15.78 13.97 1.19
N SER A 276 -15.35 13.31 0.11
CA SER A 276 -16.18 13.13 -1.10
C SER A 276 -17.50 12.41 -0.83
N LYS A 277 -17.50 11.41 0.07
CA LYS A 277 -18.73 10.72 0.48
C LYS A 277 -19.69 11.70 1.16
N PHE A 278 -19.22 12.49 2.11
CA PHE A 278 -20.07 13.45 2.83
C PHE A 278 -20.65 14.53 1.91
N ILE A 279 -19.87 15.02 0.95
CA ILE A 279 -20.35 15.98 -0.06
C ILE A 279 -21.47 15.36 -0.90
N ALA A 280 -21.32 14.10 -1.33
CA ALA A 280 -22.35 13.40 -2.09
C ALA A 280 -23.65 13.22 -1.28
N TRP A 281 -23.57 12.83 0.00
CA TRP A 281 -24.74 12.76 0.88
C TRP A 281 -25.40 14.11 1.09
N GLY A 282 -24.60 15.17 1.26
CA GLY A 282 -25.11 16.54 1.37
C GLY A 282 -25.88 16.96 0.12
N PHE A 283 -25.33 16.70 -1.07
CA PHE A 283 -26.00 16.99 -2.33
C PHE A 283 -27.32 16.22 -2.49
N LEU A 284 -27.33 14.93 -2.14
CA LEU A 284 -28.55 14.12 -2.16
C LEU A 284 -29.61 14.63 -1.18
N ALA A 285 -29.22 15.02 0.04
CA ALA A 285 -30.13 15.58 1.03
C ALA A 285 -30.73 16.92 0.56
N VAL A 286 -29.91 17.83 0.02
CA VAL A 286 -30.39 19.10 -0.54
C VAL A 286 -31.35 18.86 -1.71
N THR A 287 -31.01 17.94 -2.61
CA THR A 287 -31.89 17.57 -3.75
C THR A 287 -33.22 17.01 -3.25
N ALA A 288 -33.21 16.12 -2.27
CA ALA A 288 -34.42 15.57 -1.68
C ALA A 288 -35.30 16.66 -1.03
N LEU A 289 -34.69 17.61 -0.30
CA LEU A 289 -35.41 18.74 0.29
C LEU A 289 -36.05 19.64 -0.77
N LEU A 290 -35.35 19.92 -1.87
CA LEU A 290 -35.91 20.69 -2.99
C LEU A 290 -37.11 19.99 -3.64
N VAL A 291 -37.03 18.67 -3.82
CA VAL A 291 -38.13 17.87 -4.36
C VAL A 291 -39.33 17.90 -3.40
N VAL A 292 -39.13 17.68 -2.10
CA VAL A 292 -40.22 17.75 -1.10
C VAL A 292 -40.84 19.15 -1.05
N GLY A 293 -40.01 20.20 -1.03
CA GLY A 293 -40.47 21.59 -1.06
C GLY A 293 -41.34 21.90 -2.27
N PHE A 294 -41.00 21.37 -3.45
CA PHE A 294 -41.81 21.53 -4.66
C PHE A 294 -43.19 20.86 -4.57
N PHE A 295 -43.30 19.72 -3.89
CA PHE A 295 -44.59 19.02 -3.73
C PHE A 295 -45.48 19.60 -2.63
N VAL A 296 -44.90 20.18 -1.58
CA VAL A 296 -45.66 20.81 -0.47
C VAL A 296 -46.27 22.15 -0.87
N GLN A 297 -45.73 22.82 -1.88
CA GLN A 297 -46.24 24.11 -2.37
C GLN A 297 -47.42 24.02 -3.35
N ARG A 298 -47.86 22.81 -3.70
CA ARG A 298 -49.05 22.56 -4.54
C ARG A 298 -50.26 22.23 -3.68
#